data_AF-A0ABD2N1V2-F1
#
_entry.id   AF-A0ABD2N1V2-F1
#
_cell.length_a   1.000
_cell.length_b   1.000
_cell.length_c   1.000
_cell.angle_alpha   90.00
_cell.angle_beta   90.00
_cell.angle_gamma   90.00
#
_symmetry.space_group_name_H-M   'P 1'
#
loop_
_entity.id
_entity.type
_entity.pdbx_description
1 polymer ?
#
loop_
_entity_poly.entity_id
_entity_poly.type
_entity_poly.pdbx_seq_one_letter_code
_entity_poly.pdbx_strand_id
1 'polypeptide(L)'
;MRDAASETRLLQQKLSSITSHPFVNFFLELCKSRDGLNLDDLARKAGHLWREMEVSEKVPYYRLARKVKRIAKSKNGRDIPRSRIRKRRRRIRAKSSSEPLNTEKPPQETRKVVFSIKEPNRNKFIKEDDKESICGTSTDCNSVENYCLDVLRRRYSHSSTYESD
;
A
#
# COMPACT_ATOMS: atom_id res chain seq x y z
N MET A 1 6.39 3.06 38.88
CA MET A 1 5.83 1.96 38.06
C MET A 1 4.77 2.55 37.16
N ARG A 2 4.86 2.38 35.83
CA ARG A 2 3.84 2.89 34.92
C ARG A 2 2.64 1.95 34.97
N ASP A 3 1.46 2.48 35.28
CA ASP A 3 0.24 1.68 35.35
C ASP A 3 -0.10 1.15 33.95
N ALA A 4 -0.05 -0.18 33.78
CA ALA A 4 -0.43 -0.87 32.53
C ALA A 4 -1.84 -0.47 32.04
N ALA A 5 -2.71 -0.02 32.97
CA ALA A 5 -4.05 0.48 32.66
C ALA A 5 -4.07 1.83 31.90
N SER A 6 -3.05 2.68 32.06
CA SER A 6 -2.99 3.98 31.40
C SER A 6 -2.56 3.87 29.93
N GLU A 7 -1.66 2.93 29.64
CA GLU A 7 -1.11 2.71 28.30
C GLU A 7 -2.15 2.07 27.35
N THR A 8 -2.98 1.17 27.89
CA THR A 8 -4.08 0.53 27.14
C THR A 8 -5.20 1.50 26.74
N ARG A 9 -5.44 2.56 27.54
CA ARG A 9 -6.50 3.56 27.26
C ARG A 9 -6.15 4.49 26.09
N LEU A 10 -4.86 4.85 25.96
CA LEU A 10 -4.36 5.70 24.88
C LEU A 10 -4.32 4.96 23.54
N LEU A 11 -4.06 3.65 23.57
CA LEU A 11 -4.24 2.77 22.42
C LEU A 11 -5.70 2.76 21.97
N GLN A 12 -6.66 2.60 22.89
CA GLN A 12 -8.10 2.51 22.59
C GLN A 12 -8.65 3.69 21.77
N GLN A 13 -8.22 4.92 22.05
CA GLN A 13 -8.59 6.10 21.26
C GLN A 13 -8.01 6.07 19.83
N LYS A 14 -6.82 5.49 19.65
CA LYS A 14 -6.14 5.31 18.34
C LYS A 14 -6.61 4.06 17.57
N LEU A 15 -7.23 3.07 18.23
CA LEU A 15 -7.81 1.87 17.60
C LEU A 15 -9.02 2.18 16.69
N SER A 16 -9.52 3.42 16.70
CA SER A 16 -10.62 3.87 15.83
C SER A 16 -10.21 4.02 14.36
N SER A 17 -8.91 4.12 14.07
CA SER A 17 -8.43 4.29 12.70
C SER A 17 -8.24 2.95 12.00
N ILE A 18 -9.13 2.64 11.06
CA ILE A 18 -8.94 1.51 10.13
C ILE A 18 -7.66 1.77 9.34
N THR A 19 -6.76 0.79 9.34
CA THR A 19 -5.46 0.89 8.68
C THR A 19 -5.49 0.26 7.29
N SER A 20 -4.48 0.60 6.49
CA SER A 20 -4.24 0.05 5.16
C SER A 20 -3.71 -1.39 5.19
N HIS A 21 -3.29 -1.89 6.36
CA HIS A 21 -2.67 -3.20 6.53
C HIS A 21 -3.67 -4.18 7.15
N PRO A 22 -3.95 -5.33 6.50
CA PRO A 22 -5.00 -6.26 6.96
C PRO A 22 -4.67 -6.87 8.33
N PHE A 23 -3.44 -7.35 8.54
CA PHE A 23 -3.01 -7.89 9.83
C PHE A 23 -3.16 -6.89 10.98
N VAL A 24 -2.86 -5.61 10.74
CA VAL A 24 -3.00 -4.59 11.79
C VAL A 24 -4.47 -4.45 12.15
N ASN A 25 -5.39 -4.45 11.18
CA ASN A 25 -6.83 -4.40 11.49
C ASN A 25 -7.31 -5.60 12.32
N PHE A 26 -6.80 -6.80 12.05
CA PHE A 26 -7.04 -7.98 12.88
C PHE A 26 -6.47 -7.82 14.29
N PHE A 27 -5.21 -7.37 14.41
CA PHE A 27 -4.59 -7.11 15.70
C PHE A 27 -5.36 -6.09 16.53
N LEU A 28 -5.86 -5.00 15.91
CA LEU A 28 -6.69 -4.01 16.59
C LEU A 28 -8.01 -4.61 17.10
N GLU A 29 -8.56 -5.61 16.42
CA GLU A 29 -9.75 -6.34 16.88
C GLU A 29 -9.43 -7.26 18.06
N LEU A 30 -8.32 -8.00 18.00
CA LEU A 30 -7.84 -8.81 19.12
C LEU A 30 -7.49 -7.97 20.36
N CYS A 31 -7.01 -6.74 20.17
CA CYS A 31 -6.82 -5.79 21.26
C CYS A 31 -8.14 -5.37 21.93
N LYS A 32 -9.28 -5.40 21.20
CA LYS A 32 -10.59 -5.05 21.76
C LYS A 32 -11.17 -6.17 22.61
N SER A 33 -10.86 -7.43 22.31
CA SER A 33 -11.33 -8.57 23.13
C SER A 33 -10.67 -8.64 24.51
N ARG A 34 -9.68 -7.79 24.80
CA ARG A 34 -9.05 -7.55 26.12
C ARG A 34 -8.76 -8.83 26.90
N ASP A 35 -7.73 -9.57 26.47
CA ASP A 35 -7.26 -10.78 27.16
C ASP A 35 -6.46 -10.50 28.46
N GLY A 36 -6.33 -9.24 28.90
CA GLY A 36 -5.47 -8.88 30.05
C GLY A 36 -3.97 -9.17 29.83
N LEU A 37 -3.59 -9.61 28.64
CA LEU A 37 -2.23 -9.93 28.24
C LEU A 37 -1.42 -8.66 27.98
N ASN A 38 -0.10 -8.76 28.19
CA ASN A 38 0.84 -7.75 27.76
C ASN A 38 0.77 -7.58 26.23
N LEU A 39 1.05 -6.37 25.74
CA LEU A 39 0.96 -6.05 24.32
C LEU A 39 1.89 -6.95 23.47
N ASP A 40 3.08 -7.26 23.99
CA ASP A 40 4.05 -8.11 23.31
C ASP A 40 3.55 -9.55 23.16
N ASP A 41 2.93 -10.10 24.22
CA ASP A 41 2.38 -11.45 24.19
C ASP A 41 1.14 -11.50 23.28
N LEU A 42 0.32 -10.45 23.30
CA LEU A 42 -0.81 -10.31 22.40
C LEU A 42 -0.37 -10.21 20.94
N ALA A 43 0.72 -9.50 20.65
CA ALA A 43 1.28 -9.39 19.29
C ALA A 43 1.82 -10.73 18.79
N ARG A 44 2.52 -11.49 19.63
CA ARG A 44 2.97 -12.86 19.31
C ARG A 44 1.77 -13.78 19.05
N LYS A 45 0.79 -13.79 19.95
CA LYS A 45 -0.45 -14.58 19.81
C LYS A 45 -1.20 -14.21 18.53
N ALA A 46 -1.32 -12.92 18.22
CA ALA A 46 -1.93 -12.45 16.99
C ALA A 46 -1.17 -12.92 15.74
N GLY A 47 0.17 -12.91 15.78
CA GLY A 47 1.00 -13.43 14.70
C GLY A 47 0.73 -14.91 14.42
N HIS A 48 0.66 -15.72 15.48
CA HIS A 48 0.31 -17.15 15.37
C HIS A 48 -1.10 -17.35 14.81
N LEU A 49 -2.12 -16.74 15.44
CA LEU A 49 -3.50 -16.84 14.99
C LEU A 49 -3.67 -16.39 13.53
N TRP A 50 -3.02 -15.30 13.14
CA TRP A 50 -3.09 -14.83 11.75
C TRP A 50 -2.45 -15.80 10.77
N ARG A 51 -1.40 -16.54 11.14
CA ARG A 51 -0.79 -17.54 10.25
C ARG A 51 -1.73 -18.75 10.09
N GLU A 52 -2.37 -19.17 11.17
CA GLU A 52 -3.27 -20.32 11.22
C GLU A 52 -4.66 -20.05 10.65
N MET A 53 -5.14 -18.81 10.70
CA MET A 53 -6.44 -18.40 10.16
C MET A 53 -6.61 -18.81 8.70
N GLU A 54 -7.81 -19.25 8.36
CA GLU A 54 -8.16 -19.54 6.98
C GLU A 54 -8.21 -18.26 6.13
N VAL A 55 -8.09 -18.41 4.81
CA VAL A 55 -8.19 -17.27 3.89
C VAL A 55 -9.57 -16.62 3.99
N SER A 56 -10.62 -17.43 4.16
CA SER A 56 -12.02 -17.03 4.37
C SER A 56 -12.16 -16.04 5.54
N GLU A 57 -11.52 -16.33 6.66
CA GLU A 57 -11.51 -15.51 7.87
C GLU A 57 -10.68 -14.23 7.69
N LYS A 58 -9.67 -14.26 6.83
CA LYS A 58 -8.84 -13.08 6.53
C LYS A 58 -9.54 -12.07 5.61
N VAL A 59 -10.47 -12.53 4.76
CA VAL A 59 -11.21 -11.70 3.77
C VAL A 59 -11.74 -10.38 4.35
N PRO A 60 -12.45 -10.33 5.49
CA PRO A 60 -12.95 -9.06 6.05
C PRO A 60 -11.84 -8.03 6.28
N TYR A 61 -10.70 -8.44 6.79
CA TYR A 61 -9.56 -7.55 7.05
C TYR A 61 -8.92 -7.01 5.77
N TYR A 62 -8.85 -7.83 4.72
CA TYR A 62 -8.41 -7.39 3.39
C TYR A 62 -9.39 -6.39 2.77
N ARG A 63 -10.71 -6.59 2.93
CA ARG A 63 -11.72 -5.64 2.44
C ARG A 63 -11.58 -4.27 3.12
N LEU A 64 -11.36 -4.25 4.43
CA LEU A 64 -11.10 -3.02 5.21
C LEU A 64 -9.84 -2.30 4.71
N ALA A 65 -8.73 -3.02 4.61
CA ALA A 65 -7.47 -2.49 4.09
C ALA A 65 -7.62 -1.88 2.68
N ARG A 66 -8.36 -2.55 1.79
CA ARG A 66 -8.63 -2.07 0.43
C ARG A 66 -9.45 -0.78 0.41
N LYS A 67 -10.45 -0.66 1.29
CA LYS A 67 -11.28 0.56 1.41
C LYS A 67 -10.42 1.77 1.79
N VAL A 68 -9.51 1.61 2.75
CA VAL A 68 -8.59 2.68 3.18
C VAL A 68 -7.66 3.11 2.03
N LYS A 69 -7.08 2.15 1.30
CA LYS A 69 -6.23 2.46 0.13
C LYS A 69 -6.98 3.27 -0.94
N ARG A 70 -8.26 2.98 -1.18
CA ARG A 70 -9.08 3.75 -2.13
C ARG A 70 -9.32 5.19 -1.65
N ILE A 71 -9.62 5.36 -0.36
CA ILE A 71 -9.80 6.69 0.24
C ILE A 71 -8.51 7.50 0.15
N ALA A 72 -7.36 6.91 0.49
CA ALA A 72 -6.06 7.58 0.41
C ALA A 72 -5.73 8.03 -1.03
N LYS A 73 -5.95 7.16 -2.03
CA LYS A 73 -5.80 7.52 -3.45
C LYS A 73 -6.73 8.67 -3.86
N SER A 74 -7.98 8.66 -3.37
CA SER A 74 -8.95 9.71 -3.68
C SER A 74 -8.58 11.08 -3.10
N LYS A 75 -7.90 11.12 -1.95
CA LYS A 75 -7.43 12.36 -1.34
C LYS A 75 -6.22 12.92 -2.10
N ASN A 76 -5.25 12.07 -2.42
CA ASN A 76 -4.03 12.48 -3.11
C ASN A 76 -4.27 12.94 -4.57
N GLY A 77 -5.36 12.49 -5.20
CA GLY A 77 -5.70 12.86 -6.58
C GLY A 77 -6.53 14.14 -6.74
N ARG A 78 -7.07 14.73 -5.67
CA ARG A 78 -8.01 15.87 -5.76
C ARG A 78 -7.35 17.25 -5.75
N ASP A 79 -6.08 17.33 -5.36
CA ASP A 79 -5.33 18.60 -5.33
C ASP A 79 -4.32 18.74 -6.47
N ILE A 80 -4.65 18.25 -7.67
CA ILE A 80 -4.09 18.90 -8.87
C ILE A 80 -5.01 20.07 -9.16
N PRO A 81 -4.67 21.31 -8.75
CA PRO A 81 -5.52 22.45 -9.03
C PRO A 81 -5.73 22.50 -10.54
N ARG A 82 -7.01 22.49 -10.95
CA ARG A 82 -7.47 22.56 -12.35
C ARG A 82 -6.78 23.67 -13.16
N SER A 83 -6.21 24.67 -12.46
CA SER A 83 -5.38 25.74 -13.00
C SER A 83 -4.07 25.27 -13.66
N ARG A 84 -3.40 24.22 -13.17
CA ARG A 84 -2.15 23.70 -13.77
C ARG A 84 -2.41 22.94 -15.07
N ILE A 85 -3.54 22.23 -15.19
CA ILE A 85 -3.92 21.52 -16.42
C ILE A 85 -4.19 22.51 -17.57
N ARG A 86 -4.84 23.66 -17.28
CA ARG A 86 -5.10 24.71 -18.28
C ARG A 86 -3.82 25.38 -18.79
N LYS A 87 -2.79 25.59 -17.95
CA LYS A 87 -1.52 26.19 -18.40
C LYS A 87 -0.72 25.28 -19.35
N ARG A 88 -0.75 23.96 -19.16
CA ARG A 88 -0.04 23.02 -20.05
C ARG A 88 -0.63 23.00 -21.47
N ARG A 89 -1.96 23.08 -21.61
CA ARG A 89 -2.61 23.12 -22.94
C ARG A 89 -2.25 24.38 -23.75
N ARG A 90 -2.03 25.52 -23.11
CA ARG A 90 -1.62 26.76 -23.82
C ARG A 90 -0.20 26.67 -24.40
N ARG A 91 0.73 25.99 -23.72
CA ARG A 91 2.11 25.83 -24.21
C ARG A 91 2.21 24.90 -25.42
N ILE A 92 1.41 23.83 -25.46
CA ILE A 92 1.41 22.90 -26.59
C ILE A 92 0.86 23.60 -27.85
N ARG A 93 -0.21 24.39 -27.71
CA ARG A 93 -0.79 25.15 -28.83
C ARG A 93 0.11 26.28 -29.35
N ALA A 94 0.91 26.90 -28.47
CA ALA A 94 1.88 27.91 -28.87
C ALA A 94 3.10 27.32 -29.61
N LYS A 95 3.45 26.05 -29.33
CA LYS A 95 4.59 25.37 -29.96
C LYS A 95 4.28 24.85 -31.37
N SER A 96 3.01 24.59 -31.69
CA SER A 96 2.58 24.12 -33.02
C SER A 96 2.30 25.25 -34.02
N SER A 97 2.59 26.51 -33.68
CA SER A 97 2.31 27.68 -34.52
C SER A 97 3.54 28.23 -35.25
N SER A 98 4.73 27.68 -35.01
CA SER A 98 5.99 28.25 -35.53
C SER A 98 6.88 27.21 -36.21
N GLU A 99 6.32 26.12 -36.74
CA GLU A 99 7.07 25.19 -37.57
C GLU A 99 6.91 25.62 -39.04
N PRO A 100 7.93 26.22 -39.67
CA PRO A 100 7.88 26.49 -41.10
C PRO A 100 7.87 25.17 -41.87
N LEU A 101 6.85 25.02 -42.73
CA LEU A 101 6.79 24.01 -43.78
C LEU A 101 8.03 24.13 -44.67
N ASN A 102 9.06 23.34 -44.38
CA ASN A 102 10.16 23.13 -45.31
C ASN A 102 9.92 21.79 -46.01
N THR A 103 9.23 21.87 -47.15
CA THR A 103 9.07 20.79 -48.12
C THR A 103 10.36 20.66 -48.92
N GLU A 104 11.29 19.85 -48.44
CA GLU A 104 12.22 19.16 -49.33
C GLU A 104 12.25 17.67 -48.98
N LYS A 105 11.64 16.89 -49.88
CA LYS A 105 11.81 15.45 -49.98
C LYS A 105 13.24 15.14 -50.43
N PRO A 106 14.03 14.38 -49.67
CA PRO A 106 15.02 13.50 -50.27
C PRO A 106 14.41 12.12 -50.57
N PRO A 107 14.95 11.40 -51.57
CA PRO A 107 14.42 10.13 -52.03
C PRO A 107 14.62 9.02 -51.00
N GLN A 108 13.72 8.05 -51.11
CA GLN A 108 13.62 6.88 -50.28
C GLN A 108 14.88 6.01 -50.39
N GLU A 109 15.52 5.72 -49.26
CA GLU A 109 16.38 4.54 -49.12
C GLU A 109 15.84 3.67 -47.99
N THR A 110 15.14 2.63 -48.39
CA THR A 110 14.51 1.63 -47.52
C THR A 110 15.58 0.77 -46.86
N ARG A 111 16.17 1.23 -45.75
CA ARG A 111 16.87 0.35 -44.82
C ARG A 111 15.85 -0.31 -43.90
N LYS A 112 15.60 -1.60 -44.18
CA LYS A 112 14.83 -2.52 -43.33
C LYS A 112 15.53 -2.67 -41.98
N VAL A 113 15.20 -1.82 -41.01
CA VAL A 113 15.53 -2.07 -39.61
C VAL A 113 14.52 -3.07 -39.09
N VAL A 114 14.92 -4.34 -39.09
CA VAL A 114 14.22 -5.43 -38.43
C VAL A 114 14.31 -5.16 -36.93
N PHE A 115 13.35 -4.39 -36.41
CA PHE A 115 13.08 -4.37 -34.98
C PHE A 115 12.47 -5.73 -34.63
N SER A 116 13.30 -6.66 -34.16
CA SER A 116 12.84 -7.85 -33.45
C SER A 116 12.17 -7.40 -32.16
N ILE A 117 10.87 -7.11 -32.25
CA ILE A 117 9.99 -7.08 -31.08
C ILE A 117 9.95 -8.52 -30.59
N LYS A 118 10.72 -8.78 -29.54
CA LYS A 118 10.70 -10.05 -28.82
C LYS A 118 9.29 -10.19 -28.27
N GLU A 119 8.45 -10.94 -28.97
CA GLU A 119 7.08 -11.22 -28.55
C GLU A 119 7.13 -11.86 -27.15
N PRO A 120 6.45 -11.29 -26.14
CA PRO A 120 6.20 -12.03 -24.93
C PRO A 120 5.29 -13.20 -25.30
N ASN A 121 5.84 -14.39 -25.19
CA ASN A 121 5.21 -15.69 -25.38
C ASN A 121 3.77 -15.70 -24.83
N ARG A 122 2.79 -15.56 -25.73
CA ARG A 122 1.36 -15.72 -25.48
C ARG A 122 0.93 -17.17 -25.69
N ASN A 123 1.58 -18.10 -25.00
CA ASN A 123 1.04 -19.45 -24.82
C ASN A 123 0.98 -19.80 -23.33
N LYS A 124 0.01 -19.17 -22.67
CA LYS A 124 -0.75 -19.82 -21.60
C LYS A 124 -2.22 -19.53 -21.80
N PHE A 125 -2.82 -20.37 -22.62
CA PHE A 125 -4.22 -20.73 -22.55
C PHE A 125 -4.47 -21.28 -21.14
N ILE A 126 -4.90 -20.41 -20.22
CA ILE A 126 -5.47 -20.83 -18.94
C ILE A 126 -6.96 -20.72 -19.14
N LYS A 127 -7.59 -21.89 -19.15
CA LYS A 127 -9.04 -22.05 -19.15
C LYS A 127 -9.61 -21.24 -17.99
N GLU A 128 -10.61 -20.42 -18.31
CA GLU A 128 -11.53 -19.88 -17.33
C GLU A 128 -12.25 -21.07 -16.70
N ASP A 129 -11.80 -21.47 -15.52
CA ASP A 129 -12.63 -22.16 -14.55
C ASP A 129 -12.32 -21.52 -13.19
N ASP A 130 -13.34 -20.86 -12.65
CA ASP A 130 -13.35 -20.11 -11.42
C ASP A 130 -12.84 -20.90 -10.22
N LYS A 131 -11.57 -20.74 -9.85
CA LYS A 131 -11.09 -20.97 -8.47
C LYS A 131 -10.05 -19.93 -8.10
N GLU A 132 -10.40 -19.13 -7.10
CA GLU A 132 -9.58 -18.13 -6.44
C GLU A 132 -8.22 -18.70 -5.99
N SER A 133 -7.19 -18.58 -6.84
CA SER A 133 -5.81 -18.93 -6.50
C SER A 133 -4.98 -17.65 -6.36
N ILE A 134 -5.16 -16.95 -5.24
CA ILE A 134 -4.26 -15.89 -4.79
C ILE A 134 -3.39 -16.48 -3.68
N CYS A 135 -2.36 -17.21 -4.05
CA CYS A 135 -1.18 -17.45 -3.21
C CYS A 135 0.05 -17.55 -4.12
N GLY A 136 1.11 -16.81 -3.78
CA GLY A 136 2.38 -16.93 -4.51
C GLY A 136 3.13 -15.62 -4.77
N THR A 137 3.21 -14.72 -3.80
CA THR A 137 4.41 -13.87 -3.69
C THR A 137 5.03 -14.14 -2.35
N SER A 138 5.94 -15.13 -2.34
CA SER A 138 6.87 -15.42 -1.24
C SER A 138 7.66 -14.16 -0.95
N THR A 139 7.14 -13.37 -0.02
CA THR A 139 7.85 -12.25 0.58
C THR A 139 8.16 -12.75 1.97
N ASP A 140 9.45 -12.92 2.27
CA ASP A 140 9.92 -13.53 3.51
C ASP A 140 9.16 -12.98 4.73
N CYS A 141 8.36 -13.85 5.35
CA CYS A 141 7.39 -13.52 6.39
C CYS A 141 8.03 -12.92 7.65
N ASN A 142 9.35 -13.07 7.80
CA ASN A 142 10.14 -12.51 8.90
C ASN A 142 10.33 -10.98 8.80
N SER A 143 10.09 -10.37 7.63
CA SER A 143 10.18 -8.91 7.47
C SER A 143 8.98 -8.17 8.09
N VAL A 144 7.80 -8.79 8.12
CA VAL A 144 6.55 -8.11 8.51
C VAL A 144 6.43 -7.94 10.02
N GLU A 145 6.92 -8.90 10.81
CA GLU A 145 6.98 -8.81 12.27
C GLU A 145 7.93 -7.70 12.72
N ASN A 146 9.11 -7.63 12.12
CA ASN A 146 10.07 -6.55 12.36
C ASN A 146 9.52 -5.19 11.92
N TYR A 147 8.78 -5.11 10.82
CA TYR A 147 8.15 -3.86 10.39
C TYR A 147 7.08 -3.36 11.37
N CYS A 148 6.25 -4.24 11.92
CA CYS A 148 5.24 -3.83 12.91
C CYS A 148 5.89 -3.34 14.21
N LEU A 149 6.90 -4.06 14.70
CA LEU A 149 7.65 -3.64 15.88
C LEU A 149 8.43 -2.33 15.64
N ASP A 150 9.04 -2.14 14.46
CA ASP A 150 9.76 -0.91 14.12
C ASP A 150 8.83 0.31 13.95
N VAL A 151 7.66 0.13 13.34
CA VAL A 151 6.67 1.21 13.22
C VAL A 151 6.14 1.62 14.60
N LEU A 152 5.95 0.66 15.50
CA LEU A 152 5.61 0.94 16.90
C LEU A 152 6.79 1.62 17.61
N ARG A 153 8.00 1.09 17.52
CA ARG A 153 9.20 1.65 18.17
C ARG A 153 9.49 3.08 17.73
N ARG A 154 9.43 3.40 16.43
CA ARG A 154 9.63 4.77 15.92
C ARG A 154 8.57 5.75 16.40
N ARG A 155 7.32 5.30 16.59
CA ARG A 155 6.25 6.15 17.10
C ARG A 155 6.33 6.42 18.61
N TYR A 156 6.99 5.54 19.37
CA TYR A 156 7.04 5.61 20.82
C TYR A 156 8.41 6.00 21.40
N SER A 157 9.48 6.04 20.59
CA SER A 157 10.83 6.39 21.07
C SER A 157 11.09 7.90 21.25
N HIS A 158 10.10 8.78 21.08
CA HIS A 158 10.27 10.25 21.18
C HIS A 158 9.69 10.85 22.47
N SER A 159 9.17 10.05 23.41
CA SER A 159 8.57 10.56 24.66
C SER A 159 9.44 10.31 25.90
N SER A 160 10.77 10.20 25.75
CA SER A 160 11.69 9.87 26.86
C SER A 160 12.76 10.95 27.11
N THR A 161 12.40 12.21 26.92
CA THR A 161 13.12 13.36 27.50
C THR A 161 12.15 14.00 28.49
N TYR A 162 12.62 14.41 29.67
CA TYR A 162 11.86 14.77 30.89
C TYR A 162 11.54 13.53 31.76
N GLU A 163 12.05 13.36 32.98
CA GLU A 163 12.62 14.31 33.94
C GLU A 163 13.78 13.64 34.72
N SER A 164 14.82 14.43 34.98
CA SER A 164 15.72 14.24 36.11
C SER A 164 15.97 15.62 36.64
N ASP A 165 15.24 15.97 37.71
CA ASP A 165 15.62 16.92 38.76
C ASP A 165 14.88 16.49 40.04
#